data_AF-A0A8C4QCA8-F1
#
_entry.id   AF-A0A8C4QCA8-F1
#
_cell.length_a   1.000
_cell.length_b   1.000
_cell.length_c   1.000
_cell.angle_alpha   90.00
_cell.angle_beta   90.00
_cell.angle_gamma   90.00
#
_symmetry.space_group_name_H-M   'P 1'
#
loop_
_entity.id
_entity.type
_entity.pdbx_description
1 polymer ?
#
loop_
_entity_poly.entity_id
_entity_poly.type
_entity_poly.pdbx_seq_one_letter_code
_entity_poly.pdbx_strand_id
1 'polypeptide(L)'
;MPRLEPCLVLLVSFALTCRVLAQLSTNPCIPASNSTSSPCVELAESSTSSQKDCSQARCAVRFSAPCPRHSDLIEGLVPQGECCPLPSRCACRPQATCPPALCPSGSKALRVSMATGEPGNCCDAYECRTAPLEPGGEPAGCFARGKLRGEGARWRADRCTVCRCVSGRAHCTVPACAQRCDRPARLPGECCPRCRGE
;
A
#
# COMPACT_ATOMS: atom_id res chain seq x y z
N MET A 1 -50.95 42.91 -15.43
CA MET A 1 -51.73 41.66 -15.52
C MET A 1 -52.17 41.46 -16.97
N PRO A 2 -51.56 40.55 -17.75
CA PRO A 2 -52.16 40.09 -19.00
C PRO A 2 -52.91 38.76 -18.75
N ARG A 3 -54.09 38.65 -19.36
CA ARG A 3 -54.98 37.48 -19.28
C ARG A 3 -54.43 36.33 -20.15
N LEU A 4 -54.46 35.11 -19.61
CA LEU A 4 -54.26 33.86 -20.35
C LEU A 4 -55.58 33.45 -21.03
N GLU A 5 -55.54 33.11 -22.31
CA GLU A 5 -56.56 32.31 -23.00
C GLU A 5 -55.93 30.97 -23.46
N PRO A 6 -56.69 29.85 -23.48
CA PRO A 6 -56.14 28.51 -23.67
C PRO A 6 -55.98 28.12 -25.15
N CYS A 7 -54.95 27.30 -25.44
CA CYS A 7 -54.75 26.70 -26.76
C CYS A 7 -55.75 25.57 -27.01
N LEU A 8 -56.54 25.73 -28.08
CA LEU A 8 -57.49 24.75 -28.58
C LEU A 8 -56.77 23.59 -29.29
N VAL A 9 -57.20 22.36 -29.00
CA VAL A 9 -56.71 21.10 -29.58
C VAL A 9 -57.44 20.80 -30.88
N LEU A 10 -56.72 20.38 -31.92
CA LEU A 10 -57.29 19.67 -33.07
C LEU A 10 -56.56 18.34 -33.28
N LEU A 11 -57.34 17.26 -33.14
CA LEU A 11 -56.98 15.88 -33.47
C LEU A 11 -57.21 15.62 -34.95
N VAL A 12 -56.23 15.06 -35.68
CA VAL A 12 -56.51 14.05 -36.72
C VAL A 12 -55.35 13.05 -36.78
N SER A 13 -55.69 11.78 -36.64
CA SER A 13 -54.85 10.59 -36.62
C SER A 13 -54.08 10.34 -37.93
N PHE A 14 -52.85 9.85 -37.86
CA PHE A 14 -52.42 8.53 -38.38
C PHE A 14 -51.00 8.24 -37.86
N ALA A 15 -50.77 6.98 -37.51
CA ALA A 15 -49.63 6.48 -36.74
C ALA A 15 -48.22 6.91 -37.26
N LEU A 16 -47.43 7.55 -36.39
CA LEU A 16 -46.12 7.06 -35.93
C LEU A 16 -45.81 7.75 -34.59
N THR A 17 -46.05 7.04 -33.49
CA THR A 17 -45.88 7.52 -32.13
C THR A 17 -44.40 7.65 -31.75
N CYS A 18 -43.94 8.85 -31.46
CA CYS A 18 -42.97 9.04 -30.37
C CYS A 18 -43.74 9.65 -29.20
N ARG A 19 -44.19 8.79 -28.29
CA ARG A 19 -44.70 9.21 -26.98
C ARG A 19 -43.53 9.80 -26.21
N VAL A 20 -43.44 11.11 -26.11
CA VAL A 20 -42.77 11.75 -24.97
C VAL A 20 -43.90 12.18 -24.05
N LEU A 21 -43.98 11.52 -22.89
CA LEU A 21 -44.79 11.98 -21.78
C LEU A 21 -44.34 13.41 -21.46
N ALA A 22 -45.26 14.37 -21.57
CA ALA A 22 -45.05 15.73 -21.14
C ALA A 22 -44.72 15.70 -19.63
N GLN A 23 -43.45 15.78 -19.28
CA GLN A 23 -43.06 16.25 -17.96
C GLN A 23 -43.02 17.77 -18.05
N LEU A 24 -43.90 18.36 -17.24
CA LEU A 24 -44.08 19.77 -16.96
C LEU A 24 -42.73 20.50 -16.78
N SER A 25 -42.16 21.05 -17.86
CA SER A 25 -41.07 22.02 -17.76
C SER A 25 -41.50 23.34 -18.37
N THR A 26 -41.57 24.37 -17.53
CA THR A 26 -42.02 25.73 -17.83
C THR A 26 -40.93 26.61 -18.44
N ASN A 27 -39.93 26.02 -19.09
CA ASN A 27 -38.81 26.80 -19.63
C ASN A 27 -39.13 27.34 -21.04
N PRO A 28 -38.97 28.66 -21.29
CA PRO A 28 -39.17 29.24 -22.61
C PRO A 28 -38.01 28.89 -23.54
N CYS A 29 -38.32 28.45 -24.76
CA CYS A 29 -37.33 28.24 -25.84
C CYS A 29 -37.19 29.52 -26.69
N ILE A 30 -35.96 29.94 -26.98
CA ILE A 30 -35.66 31.02 -27.94
C ILE A 30 -35.15 30.37 -29.23
N PRO A 31 -35.60 30.79 -30.43
CA PRO A 31 -35.12 30.23 -31.69
C PRO A 31 -33.67 30.67 -31.98
N ALA A 32 -32.74 29.72 -32.09
CA ALA A 32 -31.41 29.97 -32.61
C ALA A 32 -31.46 30.10 -34.15
N SER A 33 -30.99 31.22 -34.68
CA SER A 33 -30.77 31.40 -36.11
C SER A 33 -29.35 30.89 -36.46
N ASN A 34 -29.28 29.89 -37.35
CA ASN A 34 -28.08 29.26 -37.93
C ASN A 34 -27.26 28.27 -37.06
N SER A 35 -27.64 26.99 -37.07
CA SER A 35 -26.78 25.84 -37.47
C SER A 35 -27.51 24.49 -37.33
N THR A 36 -27.11 23.50 -38.15
CA THR A 36 -27.88 22.32 -38.62
C THR A 36 -28.01 21.13 -37.66
N SER A 37 -28.12 21.36 -36.36
CA SER A 37 -28.46 20.32 -35.37
C SER A 37 -29.26 20.93 -34.22
N SER A 38 -30.49 20.44 -34.00
CA SER A 38 -31.44 20.77 -32.92
C SER A 38 -31.55 22.26 -32.52
N PRO A 39 -32.70 22.94 -32.69
CA PRO A 39 -32.87 24.35 -32.33
C PRO A 39 -32.88 24.61 -30.81
N CYS A 40 -32.80 23.55 -29.99
CA CYS A 40 -32.62 23.63 -28.55
C CYS A 40 -31.23 23.10 -28.22
N VAL A 41 -30.24 23.99 -28.15
CA VAL A 41 -29.05 23.70 -27.34
C VAL A 41 -29.48 23.92 -25.91
N GLU A 42 -29.51 22.86 -25.10
CA GLU A 42 -29.49 23.04 -23.66
C GLU A 42 -28.28 23.92 -23.35
N LEU A 43 -28.49 25.03 -22.66
CA LEU A 43 -27.44 25.56 -21.80
C LEU A 43 -27.18 24.42 -20.80
N ALA A 44 -26.24 23.53 -21.15
CA ALA A 44 -25.53 22.78 -20.15
C ALA A 44 -24.90 23.87 -19.29
N GLU A 45 -25.56 24.18 -18.17
CA GLU A 45 -24.99 25.04 -17.16
C GLU A 45 -23.61 24.47 -16.87
N SER A 46 -22.60 25.16 -17.35
CA SER A 46 -21.24 25.01 -16.88
C SER A 46 -21.20 25.58 -15.46
N SER A 47 -21.86 24.89 -14.54
CA SER A 47 -21.55 24.91 -13.12
C SER A 47 -20.78 23.63 -12.85
N THR A 48 -19.50 23.65 -13.22
CA THR A 48 -18.50 22.74 -12.68
C THR A 48 -18.32 23.05 -11.19
N SER A 49 -19.31 22.67 -10.40
CA SER A 49 -19.28 22.57 -8.96
C SER A 49 -20.33 21.52 -8.62
N SER A 50 -19.88 20.26 -8.50
CA SER A 50 -20.69 19.15 -8.00
C SER A 50 -20.96 19.37 -6.50
N GLN A 51 -21.65 20.46 -6.17
CA GLN A 51 -21.94 20.88 -4.82
C GLN A 51 -23.30 20.32 -4.44
N LYS A 52 -23.32 19.04 -4.05
CA LYS A 52 -24.51 18.46 -3.41
C LYS A 52 -24.79 19.24 -2.13
N ASP A 53 -26.03 19.67 -1.92
CA ASP A 53 -26.44 20.30 -0.66
C ASP A 53 -26.52 19.23 0.44
N CYS A 54 -25.63 19.34 1.42
CA CYS A 54 -25.51 18.41 2.54
C CYS A 54 -26.20 18.92 3.81
N SER A 55 -26.95 20.04 3.74
CA SER A 55 -27.60 20.68 4.89
C SER A 55 -28.59 19.78 5.65
N GLN A 56 -29.20 18.81 4.95
CA GLN A 56 -30.15 17.85 5.49
C GLN A 56 -29.56 16.43 5.61
N ALA A 57 -28.27 16.25 5.33
CA ALA A 57 -27.65 14.92 5.33
C ALA A 57 -27.54 14.36 6.76
N ARG A 58 -28.11 13.18 6.97
CA ARG A 58 -28.03 12.44 8.24
C ARG A 58 -27.16 11.21 8.04
N CYS A 59 -25.93 11.26 8.53
CA CYS A 59 -24.99 10.17 8.39
C CYS A 59 -25.23 9.08 9.44
N ALA A 60 -25.03 7.82 9.04
CA ALA A 60 -25.08 6.71 9.96
C ALA A 60 -23.91 6.82 10.96
N VAL A 61 -24.22 6.96 12.24
CA VAL A 61 -23.22 6.92 13.30
C VAL A 61 -22.78 5.47 13.45
N ARG A 62 -21.54 5.17 13.05
CA ARG A 62 -20.91 3.86 13.28
C ARG A 62 -19.70 4.07 14.17
N PHE A 63 -19.69 3.41 15.31
CA PHE A 63 -18.52 3.41 16.18
C PHE A 63 -17.40 2.62 15.51
N SER A 64 -16.22 3.23 15.42
CA SER A 64 -15.02 2.60 14.89
C SER A 64 -14.57 1.45 15.81
N ALA A 65 -14.44 0.25 15.25
CA ALA A 65 -13.89 -0.87 15.99
C ALA A 65 -12.38 -0.69 16.22
N PRO A 66 -11.81 -1.19 17.32
CA PRO A 66 -10.36 -1.20 17.55
C PRO A 66 -9.64 -2.00 16.47
N CYS A 67 -8.50 -1.49 16.01
CA CYS A 67 -7.68 -2.19 15.02
C CYS A 67 -6.86 -3.34 15.62
N PRO A 68 -6.54 -4.38 14.83
CA PRO A 68 -5.64 -5.45 15.24
C PRO A 68 -4.21 -4.91 15.47
N ARG A 69 -3.37 -5.72 16.13
CA ARG A 69 -1.98 -5.33 16.47
C ARG A 69 -1.21 -4.82 15.25
N HIS A 70 -0.37 -3.81 15.48
CA HIS A 70 0.46 -3.14 14.48
C HIS A 70 -0.31 -2.45 13.34
N SER A 71 -1.60 -2.17 13.54
CA SER A 71 -2.45 -1.44 12.60
C SER A 71 -3.02 -0.19 13.27
N ASP A 72 -3.08 0.91 12.52
CA ASP A 72 -3.68 2.16 12.97
C ASP A 72 -5.08 2.31 12.37
N LEU A 73 -5.97 2.96 13.14
CA LEU A 73 -7.31 3.32 12.68
C LEU A 73 -7.22 4.57 11.80
N ILE A 74 -7.63 4.42 10.54
CA ILE A 74 -7.78 5.54 9.60
C ILE A 74 -9.26 5.86 9.51
N GLU A 75 -9.62 7.04 10.02
CA GLU A 75 -10.97 7.58 9.87
C GLU A 75 -11.30 7.83 8.40
N GLY A 76 -12.55 7.57 8.03
CA GLY A 76 -12.99 7.79 6.66
C GLY A 76 -13.18 9.26 6.37
N LEU A 77 -12.64 9.69 5.24
CA LEU A 77 -12.82 11.04 4.73
C LEU A 77 -14.13 11.11 3.92
N VAL A 78 -14.62 12.32 3.73
CA VAL A 78 -15.77 12.61 2.85
C VAL A 78 -15.23 12.84 1.43
N PRO A 79 -15.55 11.99 0.44
CA PRO A 79 -15.17 12.21 -0.95
C PRO A 79 -15.82 13.48 -1.54
N GLN A 80 -15.26 14.02 -2.62
CA GLN A 80 -15.87 15.15 -3.32
C GLN A 80 -17.25 14.78 -3.84
N GLY A 81 -18.25 15.61 -3.54
CA GLY A 81 -19.63 15.37 -3.95
C GLY A 81 -20.39 14.33 -3.12
N GLU A 82 -19.85 13.87 -1.99
CA GLU A 82 -20.54 13.06 -0.99
C GLU A 82 -20.79 13.88 0.28
N CYS A 83 -21.85 13.54 1.02
CA CYS A 83 -22.22 14.25 2.25
C CYS A 83 -21.79 13.54 3.53
N CYS A 84 -21.48 12.24 3.45
CA CYS A 84 -21.15 11.42 4.60
C CYS A 84 -19.73 10.83 4.49
N PRO A 85 -19.03 10.70 5.63
CA PRO A 85 -17.71 10.10 5.63
C PRO A 85 -17.79 8.61 5.31
N LEU A 86 -16.73 8.12 4.67
CA LEU A 86 -16.55 6.68 4.50
C LEU A 86 -16.41 5.99 5.87
N PRO A 87 -16.66 4.67 5.96
CA PRO A 87 -16.34 3.92 7.17
C PRO A 87 -14.83 3.95 7.44
N SER A 88 -14.47 3.98 8.72
CA SER A 88 -13.09 3.84 9.15
C SER A 88 -12.52 2.48 8.77
N ARG A 89 -11.22 2.43 8.51
CA ARG A 89 -10.51 1.21 8.12
C ARG A 89 -9.20 1.12 8.89
N CYS A 90 -8.71 -0.10 9.07
CA CYS A 90 -7.38 -0.32 9.61
C CYS A 90 -6.34 -0.34 8.50
N ALA A 91 -5.16 0.22 8.75
CA ALA A 91 -4.02 0.13 7.87
C ALA A 91 -2.74 -0.11 8.66
N CYS A 92 -1.76 -0.75 8.04
CA CYS A 92 -0.45 -0.92 8.66
C CYS A 92 0.23 0.44 8.87
N ARG A 93 0.87 0.61 10.02
CA ARG A 93 1.56 1.84 10.38
C ARG A 93 2.86 1.96 9.59
N PRO A 94 2.99 2.88 8.61
CA PRO A 94 4.19 2.97 7.78
C PRO A 94 5.43 3.47 8.55
N GLN A 95 5.23 4.05 9.74
CA GLN A 95 6.28 4.56 10.61
C GLN A 95 6.62 3.61 11.78
N ALA A 96 5.89 2.49 11.92
CA ALA A 96 6.28 1.45 12.86
C ALA A 96 7.36 0.62 12.20
N THR A 97 8.62 0.95 12.47
CA THR A 97 9.70 -0.03 12.30
C THR A 97 9.28 -1.26 13.10
N CYS A 98 8.96 -2.35 12.41
CA CYS A 98 8.52 -3.58 13.06
C CYS A 98 9.42 -3.90 14.26
N PRO A 99 8.84 -4.28 15.41
CA PRO A 99 9.63 -4.52 16.61
C PRO A 99 10.79 -5.47 16.31
N PRO A 100 12.03 -5.15 16.74
CA PRO A 100 13.14 -6.05 16.53
C PRO A 100 12.87 -7.36 17.28
N ALA A 101 13.16 -8.49 16.64
CA ALA A 101 13.07 -9.79 17.30
C ALA A 101 14.19 -9.91 18.35
N LEU A 102 13.86 -9.68 19.62
CA LEU A 102 14.77 -9.83 20.76
C LEU A 102 14.71 -11.29 21.24
N CYS A 103 15.84 -11.99 21.11
CA CYS A 103 15.97 -13.37 21.53
C CYS A 103 16.94 -13.49 22.71
N PRO A 104 16.71 -14.42 23.66
CA PRO A 104 17.63 -14.65 24.77
C PRO A 104 19.01 -15.12 24.28
N SER A 105 20.02 -14.92 25.11
CA SER A 105 21.43 -15.25 24.82
C SER A 105 21.58 -16.68 24.28
N GLY A 106 22.23 -16.84 23.14
CA GLY A 106 22.46 -18.15 22.50
C GLY A 106 21.33 -18.62 21.57
N SER A 107 20.23 -17.87 21.48
CA SER A 107 19.18 -18.12 20.49
C SER A 107 19.19 -17.08 19.38
N LYS A 108 18.72 -17.48 18.18
CA LYS A 108 18.63 -16.60 17.02
C LYS A 108 17.20 -16.49 16.54
N ALA A 109 16.77 -15.28 16.23
CA ALA A 109 15.49 -15.02 15.57
C ALA A 109 15.52 -15.57 14.14
N LEU A 110 14.67 -16.53 13.86
CA LEU A 110 14.43 -17.07 12.53
C LEU A 110 13.06 -16.61 12.06
N ARG A 111 12.98 -16.05 10.84
CA ARG A 111 11.70 -15.65 10.26
C ARG A 111 10.88 -16.90 9.96
N VAL A 112 9.71 -17.01 10.59
CA VAL A 112 8.77 -18.13 10.42
C VAL A 112 7.58 -17.77 9.56
N SER A 113 7.20 -16.49 9.49
CA SER A 113 6.19 -15.99 8.57
C SER A 113 6.59 -14.65 7.95
N MET A 114 6.13 -14.42 6.72
CA MET A 114 6.30 -13.14 6.04
C MET A 114 5.08 -12.24 6.32
N ALA A 115 5.32 -10.93 6.42
CA ALA A 115 4.27 -9.93 6.48
C ALA A 115 3.44 -9.96 5.19
N THR A 116 2.12 -9.87 5.31
CA THR A 116 1.22 -9.70 4.15
C THR A 116 0.94 -8.23 3.85
N GLY A 117 1.18 -7.34 4.83
CA GLY A 117 0.82 -5.93 4.72
C GLY A 117 -0.67 -5.67 4.98
N GLU A 118 -1.41 -6.70 5.41
CA GLU A 118 -2.79 -6.56 5.84
C GLU A 118 -2.86 -6.24 7.34
N PRO A 119 -3.91 -5.53 7.81
CA PRO A 119 -4.10 -5.26 9.22
C PRO A 119 -4.06 -6.52 10.07
N GLY A 120 -3.15 -6.56 11.04
CA GLY A 120 -2.88 -7.72 11.90
C GLY A 120 -1.70 -8.60 11.45
N ASN A 121 -1.29 -8.51 10.18
CA ASN A 121 -0.11 -9.18 9.60
C ASN A 121 0.85 -8.16 8.96
N CYS A 122 1.02 -7.02 9.64
CA CYS A 122 1.87 -5.93 9.17
C CYS A 122 3.38 -6.20 9.28
N CYS A 123 3.79 -7.19 10.08
CA CYS A 123 5.19 -7.49 10.36
C CYS A 123 5.50 -8.99 10.18
N ASP A 124 6.72 -9.28 9.74
CA ASP A 124 7.27 -10.64 9.71
C ASP A 124 7.26 -11.23 11.13
N ALA A 125 6.86 -12.50 11.29
CA ALA A 125 6.97 -13.18 12.58
C ALA A 125 8.29 -13.93 12.68
N TYR A 126 8.88 -13.88 13.88
CA TYR A 126 10.15 -14.51 14.21
C TYR A 126 9.97 -15.47 15.39
N GLU A 127 10.63 -16.62 15.31
CA GLU A 127 10.75 -17.58 16.39
C GLU A 127 12.22 -17.66 16.83
N CYS A 128 12.46 -17.68 18.14
CA CYS A 128 13.81 -17.83 18.68
C CYS A 128 14.19 -19.31 18.72
N ARG A 129 15.20 -19.69 17.95
CA ARG A 129 15.73 -21.06 17.94
C ARG A 129 17.14 -21.10 18.48
N THR A 130 17.42 -22.06 19.36
CA THR A 130 18.77 -22.40 19.84
C THR A 130 19.37 -23.52 18.99
N ALA A 131 20.69 -23.60 18.99
CA ALA A 131 21.34 -24.78 18.42
C ALA A 131 20.98 -26.00 19.28
N PRO A 132 20.79 -27.19 18.68
CA PRO A 132 20.69 -28.42 19.46
C PRO A 132 21.89 -28.54 20.40
N LEU A 133 21.70 -29.14 21.57
CA LEU A 133 22.79 -29.38 22.50
C LEU A 133 23.35 -30.78 22.25
N GLU A 134 24.66 -30.91 22.17
CA GLU A 134 25.35 -32.20 22.18
C GLU A 134 25.32 -32.80 23.62
N PRO A 135 25.62 -34.11 23.81
CA PRO A 135 25.56 -34.80 25.11
C PRO A 135 26.43 -34.23 26.26
N GLY A 136 27.13 -33.12 26.05
CA GLY A 136 27.88 -32.37 27.06
C GLY A 136 27.32 -30.98 27.38
N GLY A 137 26.14 -30.63 26.86
CA GLY A 137 25.54 -29.29 27.07
C GLY A 137 26.16 -28.19 26.22
N GLU A 138 27.06 -28.53 25.31
CA GLU A 138 27.64 -27.60 24.34
C GLU A 138 26.72 -27.46 23.11
N PRO A 139 26.60 -26.27 22.52
CA PRO A 139 25.83 -26.07 21.30
C PRO A 139 26.45 -26.84 20.14
N ALA A 140 25.63 -27.65 19.46
CA ALA A 140 26.00 -28.46 18.29
C ALA A 140 26.39 -27.61 17.07
N GLY A 141 26.20 -26.29 17.13
CA GLY A 141 26.52 -25.42 16.01
C GLY A 141 26.02 -23.97 16.12
N CYS A 142 26.17 -23.24 15.02
CA CYS A 142 25.90 -21.81 14.90
C CYS A 142 24.86 -21.54 13.82
N PHE A 143 23.93 -20.61 14.06
CA PHE A 143 23.03 -20.14 13.01
C PHE A 143 23.65 -19.06 12.13
N ALA A 144 23.82 -19.32 10.84
CA ALA A 144 24.32 -18.38 9.84
C ALA A 144 23.38 -18.31 8.63
N ARG A 145 22.87 -17.10 8.30
CA ARG A 145 21.91 -16.86 7.20
C ARG A 145 20.72 -17.82 7.19
N GLY A 146 20.09 -18.01 8.35
CA GLY A 146 18.94 -18.91 8.50
C GLY A 146 19.26 -20.42 8.50
N LYS A 147 20.54 -20.82 8.34
CA LYS A 147 20.95 -22.22 8.33
C LYS A 147 21.82 -22.56 9.55
N LEU A 148 21.60 -23.72 10.15
CA LEU A 148 22.47 -24.28 11.19
C LEU A 148 23.77 -24.80 10.55
N ARG A 149 24.90 -24.37 11.09
CA ARG A 149 26.25 -24.82 10.72
C ARG A 149 26.79 -25.60 11.93
N GLY A 150 27.26 -26.82 11.73
CA GLY A 150 27.82 -27.62 12.83
C GLY A 150 29.01 -26.93 13.51
N GLU A 151 29.30 -27.34 14.73
CA GLU A 151 30.49 -26.90 15.47
C GLU A 151 31.77 -27.13 14.66
N GLY A 152 32.70 -26.17 14.70
CA GLY A 152 33.92 -26.20 13.89
C GLY A 152 33.74 -25.90 12.39
N ALA A 153 32.51 -25.83 11.86
CA ALA A 153 32.27 -25.57 10.44
C ALA A 153 32.79 -24.19 10.02
N ARG A 154 33.38 -24.10 8.83
CA ARG A 154 33.88 -22.86 8.21
C ARG A 154 33.06 -22.49 6.99
N TRP A 155 32.67 -21.22 6.86
CA TRP A 155 31.91 -20.75 5.70
C TRP A 155 32.27 -19.31 5.33
N ARG A 156 32.01 -18.93 4.07
CA ARG A 156 32.06 -17.52 3.64
C ARG A 156 30.71 -16.88 3.90
N ALA A 157 30.69 -15.86 4.75
CA ALA A 157 29.51 -15.04 4.97
C ALA A 157 29.32 -14.08 3.80
N ASP A 158 30.38 -13.53 3.23
CA ASP A 158 30.32 -12.74 2.00
C ASP A 158 31.64 -12.89 1.23
N ARG A 159 31.92 -12.01 0.26
CA ARG A 159 33.15 -12.06 -0.56
C ARG A 159 34.41 -11.92 0.30
N CYS A 160 34.34 -11.18 1.40
CA CYS A 160 35.45 -10.90 2.30
C CYS A 160 35.38 -11.69 3.61
N THR A 161 34.19 -11.85 4.16
CA THR A 161 34.04 -12.36 5.51
C THR A 161 34.07 -13.88 5.52
N VAL A 162 35.05 -14.44 6.24
CA VAL A 162 35.14 -15.88 6.51
C VAL A 162 34.80 -16.13 7.97
N CYS A 163 33.86 -17.02 8.24
CA CYS A 163 33.42 -17.35 9.58
C CYS A 163 33.74 -18.80 9.93
N ARG A 164 33.94 -19.05 11.21
CA ARG A 164 34.01 -20.39 11.82
C ARG A 164 33.05 -20.47 13.00
N CYS A 165 32.36 -21.60 13.14
CA CYS A 165 31.56 -21.86 14.32
C CYS A 165 32.48 -22.30 15.46
N VAL A 166 32.41 -21.60 16.59
CA VAL A 166 33.15 -21.94 17.81
C VAL A 166 32.21 -21.76 19.00
N SER A 167 31.95 -22.84 19.73
CA SER A 167 31.06 -22.89 20.90
C SER A 167 29.70 -22.27 20.62
N GLY A 168 29.11 -22.60 19.47
CA GLY A 168 27.79 -22.10 19.06
C GLY A 168 27.74 -20.62 18.66
N ARG A 169 28.88 -19.92 18.63
CA ARG A 169 29.01 -18.55 18.12
C ARG A 169 29.78 -18.50 16.81
N ALA A 170 29.30 -17.70 15.87
CA ALA A 170 30.02 -17.45 14.62
C ALA A 170 31.18 -16.45 14.87
N HIS A 171 32.42 -16.93 14.78
CA HIS A 171 33.62 -16.11 14.78
C HIS A 171 33.99 -15.75 13.34
N CYS A 172 33.75 -14.50 12.95
CA CYS A 172 33.97 -14.01 11.60
C CYS A 172 35.19 -13.10 11.52
N THR A 173 36.01 -13.29 10.49
CA THR A 173 37.18 -12.46 10.20
C THR A 173 37.05 -11.86 8.81
N VAL A 174 37.45 -10.60 8.68
CA VAL A 174 37.58 -9.88 7.41
C VAL A 174 39.08 -9.75 7.15
N PRO A 175 39.60 -10.29 6.03
CA PRO A 175 41.00 -10.15 5.70
C PRO A 175 41.34 -8.67 5.48
N ALA A 176 42.43 -8.21 6.08
CA ALA A 176 42.96 -6.89 5.82
C ALA A 176 43.61 -6.88 4.43
N CYS A 177 43.16 -5.98 3.57
CA CYS A 177 43.74 -5.78 2.24
C CYS A 177 44.82 -4.70 2.33
N ALA A 178 46.08 -5.05 2.10
CA ALA A 178 47.19 -4.09 2.09
C ALA A 178 47.47 -3.66 0.64
N GLN A 179 46.95 -2.50 0.22
CA GLN A 179 47.18 -1.95 -1.12
C GLN A 179 47.82 -0.56 -1.04
N ARG A 180 48.82 -0.27 -1.88
CA ARG A 180 49.44 1.06 -2.03
C ARG A 180 49.53 1.41 -3.51
N CYS A 181 48.52 2.08 -4.04
CA CYS A 181 48.52 2.65 -5.39
C CYS A 181 47.43 3.72 -5.51
N ASP A 182 47.54 4.60 -6.51
CA ASP A 182 46.65 5.76 -6.67
C ASP A 182 45.22 5.38 -7.06
N ARG A 183 45.02 4.25 -7.75
CA ARG A 183 43.71 3.80 -8.26
C ARG A 183 43.48 2.29 -8.15
N PRO A 184 43.27 1.76 -6.93
CA PRO A 184 42.90 0.36 -6.72
C PRO A 184 41.46 0.11 -7.19
N ALA A 185 41.25 -0.93 -7.99
CA ALA A 185 39.95 -1.32 -8.51
C ALA A 185 39.52 -2.68 -7.96
N ARG A 186 38.27 -2.78 -7.47
CA ARG A 186 37.71 -4.06 -6.99
C ARG A 186 37.15 -4.86 -8.16
N LEU A 187 37.68 -6.06 -8.36
CA LEU A 187 37.17 -6.98 -9.38
C LEU A 187 35.85 -7.62 -8.92
N PRO A 188 34.92 -7.95 -9.84
CA PRO A 188 33.72 -8.70 -9.50
C PRO A 188 34.09 -10.04 -8.83
N GLY A 189 33.50 -10.30 -7.67
CA GLY A 189 33.75 -11.54 -6.91
C GLY A 189 34.94 -11.46 -5.94
N GLU A 190 35.88 -10.53 -6.10
CA GLU A 190 37.03 -10.42 -5.21
C GLU A 190 36.76 -9.57 -3.97
N CYS A 191 37.38 -9.97 -2.85
CA CYS A 191 37.34 -9.19 -1.62
C CYS A 191 38.24 -7.96 -1.70
N CYS A 192 39.51 -8.15 -2.09
CA CYS A 192 40.49 -7.09 -2.05
C CYS A 192 40.56 -6.36 -3.40
N PRO A 193 40.64 -5.01 -3.42
CA PRO A 193 40.84 -4.29 -4.66
C PRO A 193 42.28 -4.48 -5.15
N ARG A 194 42.50 -4.52 -6.46
CA ARG A 194 43.82 -4.70 -7.07
C ARG A 194 44.24 -3.43 -7.79
N CYS A 195 45.54 -3.16 -7.82
CA CYS A 195 46.08 -2.09 -8.66
C CYS A 195 46.05 -2.55 -10.12
N ARG A 196 45.65 -1.66 -11.03
CA ARG A 196 45.69 -1.93 -12.48
C ARG A 196 47.11 -1.68 -12.98
N GLY A 197 47.84 -2.75 -13.35
CA GLY A 197 49.12 -2.70 -14.05
C GLY A 197 50.31 -2.30 -13.17
N GLU A 198 51.27 -3.23 -13.03
CA GLU A 198 52.67 -2.91 -13.36
C GLU A 198 52.86 -3.22 -14.84
#